data_AF-A0A2P6P4L2-F1
#
_entry.id   AF-A0A2P6P4L2-F1
#
_cell.length_a   1.000
_cell.length_b   1.000
_cell.length_c   1.000
_cell.angle_alpha   90.00
_cell.angle_beta   90.00
_cell.angle_gamma   90.00
#
_symmetry.space_group_name_H-M   'P 1'
#
loop_
_entity.id
_entity.type
_entity.pdbx_description
1 polymer ?
#
loop_
_entity_poly.entity_id
_entity_poly.type
_entity_poly.pdbx_seq_one_letter_code
_entity_poly.pdbx_strand_id
1 'polypeptide(L)'
;MIRVYRKDWDLGVNQPVAGNYHPINLGIYTKDSSTELSVLVDRSMGGSSIVDGQLELMIHRRLYYDDARGVGEALNETLYIQDDCKGLTVRS
;
A
#
# COMPACT_ATOMS: atom_id res chain seq x y z
N MET A 1 -0.49 14.83 -1.27
CA MET A 1 -0.67 14.23 0.08
C MET A 1 0.04 15.09 1.10
N ILE A 2 -0.49 15.19 2.32
CA ILE A 2 0.24 15.82 3.43
C ILE A 2 0.98 14.71 4.17
N ARG A 3 2.31 14.75 4.15
CA ARG A 3 3.16 13.77 4.84
C ARG A 3 3.23 14.09 6.33
N VAL A 4 3.19 13.04 7.17
CA VAL A 4 3.44 13.13 8.62
C VAL A 4 2.60 14.22 9.27
N TYR A 5 1.31 14.25 8.93
CA TYR A 5 0.37 15.22 9.50
C TYR A 5 -0.89 14.50 9.94
N ARG A 6 -1.34 14.85 11.14
CA ARG A 6 -2.67 14.54 11.66
C ARG A 6 -3.28 15.86 12.10
N LYS A 7 -4.56 16.06 11.75
CA LYS A 7 -5.29 17.29 12.04
C LYS A 7 -5.70 17.38 13.51
N ASP A 8 -5.87 16.23 14.16
CA ASP A 8 -6.56 16.13 15.45
C ASP A 8 -5.60 16.03 16.66
N TRP A 9 -4.32 15.70 16.45
CA TRP A 9 -3.30 15.59 17.50
C TRP A 9 -1.87 15.70 16.96
N ASP A 10 -0.91 15.94 17.85
CA ASP A 10 0.52 15.94 17.53
C ASP A 10 1.03 14.50 17.30
N LEU A 11 1.67 14.26 16.16
CA LEU A 11 2.04 12.92 15.70
C LEU A 11 3.49 12.59 16.07
N GLY A 12 3.66 11.73 17.08
CA GLY A 12 4.94 11.04 17.30
C GLY A 12 5.24 10.06 16.16
N VAL A 13 6.29 10.35 15.37
CA VAL A 13 6.62 9.57 14.16
C VAL A 13 7.30 8.26 14.53
N ASN A 14 6.50 7.21 14.74
CA ASN A 14 7.02 5.88 15.05
C ASN A 14 7.28 5.01 13.81
N GLN A 15 6.58 5.28 12.70
CA GLN A 15 6.67 4.49 11.45
C GLN A 15 6.57 5.44 10.23
N PRO A 16 7.71 5.93 9.70
CA PRO A 16 7.73 6.99 8.69
C PRO A 16 7.18 6.57 7.33
N VAL A 17 7.15 5.27 7.04
CA VAL A 17 6.61 4.72 5.79
C VAL A 17 5.17 4.26 5.99
N ALA A 18 4.95 3.29 6.88
CA ALA A 18 3.62 2.69 7.09
C ALA A 18 2.56 3.71 7.54
N GLY A 19 2.93 4.75 8.31
CA GLY A 19 1.98 5.77 8.78
C GLY A 19 1.44 6.71 7.70
N ASN A 20 2.09 6.72 6.52
CA ASN A 20 1.72 7.55 5.37
C ASN A 20 0.97 6.77 4.27
N TYR A 21 0.76 5.46 4.44
CA TYR A 21 -0.06 4.69 3.50
C TYR A 21 -1.55 4.98 3.71
N HIS A 22 -2.24 5.36 2.63
CA HIS A 22 -3.66 5.64 2.60
C HIS A 22 -4.39 4.72 1.60
N PRO A 23 -5.68 4.40 1.83
CA PRO A 23 -6.46 3.63 0.87
C PRO A 23 -6.74 4.47 -0.39
N ILE A 24 -6.40 3.92 -1.55
CA ILE A 24 -6.60 4.50 -2.88
C ILE A 24 -7.64 3.65 -3.63
N ASN A 25 -8.84 4.20 -3.84
CA ASN A 25 -9.96 3.48 -4.48
C ASN A 25 -10.22 3.90 -5.94
N LEU A 26 -9.85 5.13 -6.31
CA LEU A 26 -10.09 5.68 -7.65
C LEU A 26 -8.77 6.01 -8.35
N GLY A 27 -7.90 6.71 -7.65
CA GLY A 27 -6.59 7.08 -8.15
C GLY A 27 -5.85 7.98 -7.18
N ILE A 28 -4.57 8.21 -7.48
CA ILE A 28 -3.66 9.07 -6.74
C ILE A 28 -3.00 10.02 -7.74
N TYR A 29 -2.83 11.28 -7.36
CA TYR A 29 -2.13 12.25 -8.20
C TYR A 29 -1.17 13.10 -7.39
N THR A 30 -0.15 13.58 -8.08
CA THR A 30 0.78 14.60 -7.60
C THR A 30 0.90 15.69 -8.65
N LYS A 31 1.10 16.93 -8.20
CA LYS A 31 1.13 18.10 -9.06
C LYS A 31 2.22 19.05 -8.57
N ASP A 32 3.01 19.57 -9.50
CA ASP A 32 3.90 20.70 -9.27
C ASP A 32 3.37 21.94 -10.01
N SER A 33 4.20 22.98 -10.16
CA SER A 33 3.79 24.24 -10.80
C SER A 33 3.54 24.12 -12.31
N SER A 34 4.05 23.08 -12.97
CA SER A 34 4.03 22.95 -14.44
C SER A 34 3.48 21.61 -14.95
N THR A 35 3.44 20.59 -14.11
CA THR A 35 3.12 19.21 -14.46
C THR A 35 2.20 18.57 -13.42
N GLU A 36 1.40 17.62 -13.91
CA GLU A 36 0.52 16.79 -13.09
C GLU A 36 0.70 15.34 -13.52
N LEU A 37 0.91 14.46 -12.55
CA LEU A 37 0.99 13.02 -12.74
C LEU A 37 -0.15 12.36 -11.97
N SER A 38 -1.01 11.66 -12.70
CA SER A 38 -2.19 10.98 -12.17
C SER A 38 -2.16 9.50 -12.50
N VAL A 39 -2.42 8.67 -11.49
CA VAL A 39 -2.46 7.21 -11.60
C VAL A 39 -3.85 6.74 -11.17
N LEU A 40 -4.56 6.06 -12.05
CA LEU A 40 -5.87 5.45 -11.76
C LEU A 40 -5.67 3.98 -11.41
N VAL A 41 -6.50 3.47 -10.49
CA VAL A 41 -6.44 2.07 -10.05
C VAL A 41 -7.74 1.35 -10.41
N ASP A 42 -7.63 0.06 -10.76
CA ASP A 42 -8.76 -0.82 -11.09
C ASP A 42 -9.43 -1.43 -9.84
N ARG A 43 -8.72 -1.36 -8.70
CA ARG A 43 -9.13 -1.92 -7.40
C ARG A 43 -8.56 -1.09 -6.26
N SER A 44 -9.12 -1.27 -5.06
CA SER A 44 -8.60 -0.67 -3.83
C SER A 44 -7.18 -1.13 -3.54
N MET A 45 -6.22 -0.19 -3.50
CA MET A 45 -4.82 -0.44 -3.15
C MET A 45 -4.37 0.51 -2.04
N GLY A 46 -3.30 0.15 -1.33
CA GLY A 46 -2.62 1.09 -0.44
C GLY A 46 -1.64 1.93 -1.24
N GLY A 47 -1.65 3.25 -1.07
CA GLY A 47 -0.71 4.14 -1.76
C GLY A 47 -0.20 5.27 -0.88
N SER A 48 0.93 5.83 -1.27
CA SER A 48 1.59 6.91 -0.53
C SER A 48 2.45 7.77 -1.46
N SER A 49 2.94 8.88 -0.92
CA SER A 49 4.01 9.70 -1.48
C SER A 49 5.05 9.89 -0.38
N ILE A 50 6.06 9.02 -0.35
CA ILE A 50 7.09 9.00 0.72
C ILE A 50 8.14 10.09 0.49
N VAL A 51 8.39 10.45 -0.77
CA VAL A 51 9.31 11.50 -1.22
C VAL A 51 8.55 12.49 -2.12
N ASP A 52 8.91 13.78 -2.10
CA ASP A 52 8.29 14.78 -2.97
C ASP A 52 8.46 14.38 -4.44
N GLY A 53 7.39 14.53 -5.22
CA GLY A 53 7.38 14.15 -6.64
C GLY A 53 7.31 12.64 -6.90
N GLN A 54 7.24 11.80 -5.86
CA GLN A 54 7.08 10.34 -6.01
C GLN A 54 5.70 9.88 -5.56
N LEU A 55 5.18 8.88 -6.27
CA LEU A 55 3.97 8.15 -5.93
C LEU A 55 4.32 6.66 -5.83
N GLU A 56 3.81 5.98 -4.81
CA GLU A 56 3.94 4.54 -4.67
C GLU A 56 2.57 3.89 -4.42
N LEU A 57 2.42 2.68 -4.97
CA LEU A 57 1.24 1.83 -4.83
C LEU A 57 1.68 0.43 -4.42
N MET A 58 1.02 -0.13 -3.42
CA MET A 58 1.24 -1.50 -3.00
C MET A 58 0.37 -2.44 -3.83
N ILE A 59 1.00 -3.06 -4.83
CA ILE A 59 0.31 -3.94 -5.80
C ILE A 59 -0.07 -5.29 -5.18
N HIS A 60 0.83 -5.87 -4.37
CA HIS A 60 0.63 -7.18 -3.76
C HIS A 60 1.47 -7.30 -2.48
N ARG A 61 1.01 -8.09 -1.52
CA ARG A 61 1.72 -8.35 -0.25
C ARG A 61 1.71 -9.84 0.07
N ARG A 62 2.85 -10.33 0.53
CA ARG A 62 3.02 -11.70 1.02
C ARG A 62 3.83 -11.63 2.32
N LEU A 63 3.27 -12.13 3.40
CA LEU A 63 3.87 -12.16 4.73
C LEU A 63 4.01 -13.62 5.18
N TYR A 64 5.17 -13.97 5.73
CA TYR A 64 5.45 -15.32 6.25
C TYR A 64 5.13 -15.47 7.74
N TYR A 65 4.78 -14.37 8.40
CA TYR A 65 4.45 -14.30 9.82
C TYR A 65 3.08 -13.65 10.01
N ASP A 66 2.31 -14.17 10.96
CA ASP A 66 1.07 -13.57 11.45
C ASP A 66 1.38 -12.30 12.26
N ASP A 67 0.47 -11.33 12.23
CA ASP A 67 0.64 -10.05 12.92
C ASP A 67 0.10 -10.06 14.36
N ALA A 68 -0.32 -11.24 14.86
CA ALA A 68 -0.89 -11.48 16.18
C ALA A 68 -2.14 -10.64 16.49
N ARG A 69 -2.91 -10.23 15.45
CA ARG A 69 -4.16 -9.48 15.61
C ARG A 69 -5.42 -10.34 15.60
N GLY A 70 -5.27 -11.67 15.60
CA GLY A 70 -6.36 -12.62 15.86
C GLY A 70 -6.77 -13.51 14.70
N VAL A 71 -6.17 -13.35 13.52
CA VAL A 71 -6.41 -14.26 12.39
C VAL A 71 -5.67 -15.58 12.59
N GLY A 72 -4.43 -15.55 13.10
CA GLY A 72 -3.68 -16.75 13.45
C GLY A 72 -3.06 -17.47 12.25
N GLU A 73 -3.00 -16.79 11.10
CA GLU A 73 -2.38 -17.28 9.87
C GLU A 73 -1.58 -16.15 9.19
N ALA A 74 -0.46 -16.52 8.57
CA ALA A 74 0.32 -15.54 7.81
C ALA A 74 -0.35 -15.25 6.46
N LEU A 75 -0.26 -14.00 5.99
CA LEU A 75 -0.79 -13.60 4.68
C LEU A 75 0.06 -14.17 3.53
N ASN A 76 -0.10 -15.47 3.28
CA ASN A 76 0.73 -16.28 2.38
C ASN A 76 -0.14 -17.09 1.41
N GLU A 77 -0.90 -16.38 0.57
CA GLU A 77 -1.79 -17.02 -0.40
C GLU A 77 -1.00 -17.84 -1.44
N THR A 78 -1.30 -19.13 -1.51
CA THR A 78 -0.75 -20.09 -2.46
C THR A 78 -1.85 -20.70 -3.31
N LEU A 79 -1.52 -21.05 -4.55
CA LEU A 79 -2.41 -21.72 -5.49
C LEU A 79 -1.85 -23.11 -5.75
N TYR A 80 -2.70 -24.13 -5.59
CA TYR A 80 -2.35 -25.55 -5.75
C TYR A 80 -2.84 -26.03 -7.11
N ILE A 81 -1.93 -26.39 -8.03
CA ILE A 81 -2.28 -27.02 -9.31
C ILE A 81 -1.45 -28.29 -9.46
N GLN A 82 -2.11 -29.45 -9.56
CA GLN A 82 -1.48 -30.75 -9.86
C GLN A 82 -0.21 -31.02 -9.02
N ASP A 83 -0.34 -30.94 -7.69
CA ASP A 83 0.75 -31.14 -6.69
C ASP A 83 1.86 -30.08 -6.66
N ASP A 84 1.70 -28.97 -7.38
CA ASP A 84 2.62 -27.82 -7.34
C ASP A 84 2.00 -26.65 -6.55
N CYS A 85 2.73 -26.18 -5.53
CA CYS A 85 2.37 -25.07 -4.64
C CYS A 85 3.08 -23.78 -5.10
N LYS A 86 2.39 -22.89 -5.83
CA LYS A 86 2.97 -21.59 -6.23
C LYS A 86 2.32 -20.44 -5.48
N GLY A 87 3.08 -19.36 -5.27
CA GLY A 87 2.53 -18.12 -4.72
C GLY A 87 1.50 -17.51 -5.67
N LEU A 88 0.45 -16.91 -5.13
CA LEU A 88 -0.58 -16.26 -5.94
C LEU A 88 0.03 -15.15 -6.81
N THR A 89 -0.33 -15.14 -8.09
CA THR A 89 0.06 -14.09 -9.04
C THR A 89 -1.15 -13.21 -9.33
N VAL A 90 -1.06 -11.93 -8.96
CA VAL A 90 -2.07 -10.93 -9.27
C VAL A 90 -1.66 -10.15 -10.52
N ARG A 91 -2.61 -9.95 -11.45
CA ARG A 91 -2.45 -9.06 -12.60
C ARG A 91 -3.38 -7.86 -12.43
N SER A 92 -2.79 -6.67 -12.42
CA SER A 92 -3.44 -5.36 -12.54
C SER A 92 -3.42 -4.90 -13.99
#